data_AF-A0AB38FSS7-F1
#
_entry.id   AF-A0AB38FSS7-F1
#
_cell.length_a   1.000
_cell.length_b   1.000
_cell.length_c   1.000
_cell.angle_alpha   90.00
_cell.angle_beta   90.00
_cell.angle_gamma   90.00
#
_symmetry.space_group_name_H-M   'P 1'
#
loop_
_entity.id
_entity.type
_entity.pdbx_description
1 polymer ?
#
loop_
_entity_poly.entity_id
_entity_poly.type
_entity_poly.pdbx_seq_one_letter_code
_entity_poly.pdbx_strand_id
1 'polypeptide(L)'
;MLTFDEVMAISKRLMLISDTWADLWMSLHFLPVNVGRIIDLRFSDVDGNSLILKRKGQFGEIRTSIPSPVVAIIQRRKLNYPDDVFIFQSHSNRVKAAVVPVTVIAFNAALKKAADGVTSKSVSSKSASIG
;
A
#
# COMPACT_ATOMS: atom_id res chain seq x y z
N MET A 1 4.35 15.90 9.77
CA MET A 1 3.99 15.72 8.35
C MET A 1 5.28 15.48 7.55
N LEU A 2 5.25 14.56 6.59
CA LEU A 2 6.39 14.32 5.71
C LEU A 2 6.34 15.30 4.53
N THR A 3 7.49 15.75 4.05
CA THR A 3 7.60 16.45 2.77
C THR A 3 7.45 15.45 1.62
N PHE A 4 7.15 15.94 0.43
CA PHE A 4 7.11 15.09 -0.76
C PHE A 4 8.46 14.39 -1.00
N ASP A 5 9.58 15.10 -0.80
CA ASP A 5 10.91 14.50 -0.94
C ASP A 5 11.17 13.38 0.07
N GLU A 6 10.74 13.55 1.33
CA GLU A 6 10.83 12.50 2.34
C GLU A 6 9.98 11.28 1.94
N VAL A 7 8.74 11.49 1.47
CA VAL A 7 7.87 10.42 0.97
C VAL A 7 8.53 9.65 -0.18
N MET A 8 9.11 10.37 -1.13
CA MET A 8 9.78 9.78 -2.29
C MET A 8 11.06 9.04 -1.92
N ALA A 9 11.86 9.59 -1.00
CA ALA A 9 13.07 8.94 -0.50
C ALA A 9 12.75 7.62 0.24
N ILE A 10 11.71 7.63 1.09
CA ILE A 10 11.21 6.42 1.74
C ILE A 10 10.73 5.40 0.71
N SER A 11 9.96 5.83 -0.30
CA SER A 11 9.47 4.96 -1.38
C SER A 11 10.61 4.25 -2.12
N LYS A 12 11.66 4.99 -2.50
CA LYS A 12 12.86 4.42 -3.16
C LYS A 12 13.55 3.37 -2.29
N ARG A 13 13.63 3.59 -0.98
CA ARG A 13 14.25 2.63 -0.05
C ARG A 13 13.37 1.41 0.21
N LEU A 14 12.05 1.58 0.25
CA LEU A 14 11.11 0.46 0.30
C LEU A 14 11.23 -0.42 -0.95
N MET A 15 11.43 0.17 -2.13
CA MET A 15 11.60 -0.57 -3.38
C MET A 15 12.78 -1.55 -3.32
N LEU A 16 13.86 -1.19 -2.59
CA LEU A 16 15.01 -2.08 -2.36
C LEU A 16 14.70 -3.26 -1.42
N ILE A 17 13.61 -3.17 -0.65
CA ILE A 17 13.15 -4.21 0.26
C ILE A 17 12.07 -5.08 -0.42
N SER A 18 11.06 -4.44 -1.00
CA SER A 18 10.01 -5.06 -1.81
C SER A 18 9.23 -3.97 -2.54
N ASP A 19 8.98 -4.22 -3.83
CA ASP A 19 8.08 -3.44 -4.67
C ASP A 19 6.68 -3.28 -4.06
N THR A 20 6.13 -4.33 -3.44
CA THR A 20 4.85 -4.30 -2.73
C THR A 20 4.83 -3.28 -1.60
N TRP A 21 5.94 -3.08 -0.88
CA TRP A 21 6.01 -2.04 0.15
C TRP A 21 6.02 -0.64 -0.44
N ALA A 22 6.80 -0.43 -1.50
CA ALA A 22 6.86 0.87 -2.17
C ALA A 22 5.50 1.24 -2.78
N ASP A 23 4.86 0.28 -3.45
CA ASP A 23 3.54 0.45 -4.05
C ASP A 23 2.45 0.73 -3.02
N LEU A 24 2.44 0.01 -1.90
CA LEU A 24 1.50 0.26 -0.79
C LEU A 24 1.70 1.66 -0.20
N TRP A 25 2.95 2.07 0.00
CA TRP A 25 3.29 3.40 0.51
C TRP A 25 2.82 4.52 -0.41
N MET A 26 3.12 4.43 -1.71
CA MET A 26 2.67 5.42 -2.69
C MET A 26 1.14 5.40 -2.86
N SER A 27 0.51 4.24 -2.75
CA SER A 27 -0.95 4.14 -2.80
C SER A 27 -1.61 4.88 -1.64
N LEU A 28 -1.10 4.72 -0.41
CA LEU A 28 -1.58 5.47 0.76
C LEU A 28 -1.32 6.97 0.68
N HIS A 29 -0.28 7.38 -0.05
CA HIS A 29 0.01 8.79 -0.28
C HIS A 29 -1.05 9.45 -1.16
N PHE A 30 -1.47 8.76 -2.23
CA PHE A 30 -2.44 9.29 -3.18
C PHE A 30 -3.91 8.97 -2.83
N LEU A 31 -4.16 7.88 -2.09
CA LEU A 31 -5.50 7.50 -1.63
C LEU A 31 -5.66 7.79 -0.14
N PRO A 32 -6.58 8.69 0.26
CA PRO A 32 -6.88 8.97 1.66
C PRO A 32 -7.76 7.86 2.26
N VAL A 33 -7.21 6.65 2.37
CA VAL A 33 -7.89 5.47 2.89
C VAL A 33 -7.13 4.90 4.09
N ASN A 34 -7.86 4.24 4.99
CA ASN A 34 -7.23 3.57 6.11
C ASN A 34 -6.34 2.40 5.62
N VAL A 35 -5.12 2.29 6.14
CA VAL A 35 -4.19 1.20 5.81
C VAL A 35 -4.79 -0.19 5.99
N GLY A 36 -5.62 -0.39 7.01
CA GLY A 36 -6.29 -1.66 7.23
C GLY A 36 -7.27 -2.01 6.11
N ARG A 37 -7.85 -1.04 5.42
CA ARG A 37 -8.74 -1.29 4.28
C ARG A 37 -7.96 -1.52 2.98
N ILE A 38 -6.90 -0.75 2.76
CA ILE A 38 -6.14 -0.83 1.50
C ILE A 38 -5.40 -2.15 1.35
N ILE A 39 -4.86 -2.72 2.45
CA ILE A 39 -4.13 -4.00 2.39
C ILE A 39 -5.06 -5.17 2.04
N ASP A 40 -6.35 -5.07 2.37
CA ASP A 40 -7.33 -6.12 2.10
C ASP A 40 -7.97 -6.01 0.70
N LEU A 41 -7.62 -4.96 -0.06
CA LEU A 41 -8.15 -4.77 -1.41
C LEU A 41 -7.76 -5.93 -2.32
N ARG A 42 -8.74 -6.43 -3.04
CA ARG A 42 -8.56 -7.44 -4.08
C ARG A 42 -8.65 -6.81 -5.46
N PHE A 43 -8.07 -7.47 -6.46
CA PHE A 43 -8.27 -7.04 -7.85
C PHE A 43 -9.75 -7.06 -8.26
N SER A 44 -10.56 -7.95 -7.68
CA SER A 44 -12.01 -7.99 -7.90
C SER A 44 -12.77 -6.78 -7.34
N ASP A 45 -12.12 -5.98 -6.48
CA ASP A 45 -12.72 -4.79 -5.87
C ASP A 45 -12.48 -3.53 -6.71
N VAL A 46 -11.80 -3.66 -7.86
CA VAL A 46 -11.59 -2.62 -8.86
C VAL A 46 -12.71 -2.70 -9.90
N ASP A 47 -13.51 -1.63 -10.00
CA ASP A 47 -14.58 -1.49 -10.99
C ASP A 47 -14.28 -0.27 -11.88
N GLY A 48 -13.67 -0.54 -13.03
CA GLY A 48 -13.13 0.50 -13.92
C GLY A 48 -12.12 1.38 -13.19
N ASN A 49 -12.43 2.67 -13.06
CA ASN A 49 -11.63 3.64 -12.32
C ASN A 49 -12.13 3.88 -10.88
N SER A 50 -12.90 2.95 -10.31
CA SER A 50 -13.38 2.99 -8.94
C SER A 50 -12.83 1.84 -8.10
N LEU A 51 -12.59 2.10 -6.82
CA LEU A 51 -12.35 1.07 -5.80
C LEU A 51 -13.57 0.91 -4.92
N ILE A 52 -13.95 -0.35 -4.69
CA ILE A 52 -14.96 -0.73 -3.70
C ILE A 52 -14.23 -1.14 -2.43
N LEU A 53 -14.17 -0.23 -1.46
CA LEU A 53 -13.66 -0.56 -0.13
C LEU A 53 -14.79 -1.25 0.63
N LYS A 54 -14.68 -2.56 0.85
CA LYS A 54 -15.68 -3.33 1.61
C LYS A 54 -15.79 -2.87 3.06
N ARG A 55 -16.92 -3.16 3.69
CA ARG A 55 -17.13 -2.92 5.13
C ARG A 55 -16.02 -3.60 5.94
N LYS A 56 -15.43 -2.89 6.90
CA LYS A 56 -14.41 -3.42 7.81
C LYS A 56 -14.57 -2.82 9.20
N GLY A 57 -14.95 -3.63 10.19
CA GLY A 57 -15.25 -3.15 11.55
C GLY A 57 -16.33 -2.08 11.52
N GLN A 58 -16.04 -0.92 12.12
CA GLN A 58 -16.93 0.25 12.12
C GLN A 58 -16.99 1.01 10.78
N PHE A 59 -16.09 0.73 9.84
CA PHE A 59 -16.07 1.40 8.55
C PHE A 59 -17.08 0.75 7.59
N GLY A 60 -18.08 1.52 7.16
CA GLY A 60 -19.02 1.12 6.12
C GLY A 60 -18.35 0.88 4.77
N GLU A 61 -19.08 0.24 3.86
CA GLU A 61 -18.64 0.12 2.46
C GLU A 61 -18.60 1.50 1.80
N ILE A 62 -17.56 1.76 1.02
CA ILE A 62 -17.39 3.04 0.31
C ILE A 62 -16.88 2.76 -1.10
N ARG A 63 -17.48 3.41 -2.08
CA ARG A 63 -16.97 3.50 -3.45
C ARG A 63 -16.21 4.81 -3.61
N THR A 64 -15.00 4.76 -4.15
CA THR A 64 -14.18 5.97 -4.40
C THR A 64 -13.46 5.88 -5.73
N SER A 65 -13.18 7.03 -6.34
CA SER A 65 -12.37 7.13 -7.57
C SER A 65 -10.91 6.78 -7.29
N ILE A 66 -10.25 6.15 -8.26
CA ILE A 66 -8.83 5.79 -8.18
C ILE A 66 -8.00 6.91 -8.80
N PRO A 67 -7.09 7.56 -8.04
CA PRO A 67 -6.12 8.49 -8.60
C PRO A 67 -5.25 7.82 -9.65
N SER A 68 -4.92 8.52 -10.74
CA SER A 68 -4.13 7.98 -11.84
C SER A 68 -2.81 7.32 -11.42
N PRO A 69 -2.03 7.85 -10.45
CA PRO A 69 -0.84 7.16 -9.96
C PRO A 69 -1.13 5.77 -9.38
N VAL A 70 -2.28 5.61 -8.72
CA VAL A 70 -2.67 4.33 -8.13
C VAL A 70 -3.23 3.38 -9.19
N VAL A 71 -3.92 3.88 -10.22
CA VAL A 71 -4.30 3.04 -11.38
C VAL A 71 -3.06 2.40 -12.00
N ALA A 72 -2.00 3.19 -12.23
CA ALA A 72 -0.75 2.68 -12.79
C ALA A 72 -0.08 1.64 -11.89
N ILE A 73 -0.10 1.83 -10.57
CA ILE A 73 0.39 0.84 -9.59
C ILE A 73 -0.42 -0.46 -9.71
N ILE A 74 -1.76 -0.39 -9.66
CA ILE A 74 -2.63 -1.57 -9.71
C ILE A 74 -2.40 -2.36 -11.01
N GLN A 75 -2.34 -1.67 -12.15
CA GLN A 75 -2.08 -2.30 -13.46
C GLN A 75 -0.72 -2.98 -13.50
N ARG A 76 0.35 -2.30 -13.08
CA ARG A 76 1.70 -2.90 -13.00
C ARG A 76 1.72 -4.13 -12.11
N ARG A 77 1.07 -4.07 -10.95
CA ARG A 77 0.99 -5.21 -10.03
C ARG A 77 0.24 -6.38 -10.63
N LYS A 78 -0.87 -6.14 -11.35
CA LYS A 78 -1.61 -7.20 -12.02
C LYS A 78 -0.80 -7.87 -13.14
N LEU A 79 0.02 -7.10 -13.85
CA LEU A 79 0.91 -7.63 -14.89
C LEU A 79 2.05 -8.47 -14.29
N ASN A 80 2.68 -7.99 -13.21
CA ASN A 80 3.81 -8.67 -12.58
C ASN A 80 3.38 -9.90 -11.76
N TYR A 81 2.19 -9.85 -11.15
CA TYR A 81 1.64 -10.90 -10.29
C TYR A 81 0.22 -11.26 -10.74
N PRO A 82 0.06 -11.93 -11.90
CA PRO A 82 -1.25 -12.19 -12.49
C PRO A 82 -2.14 -13.07 -11.61
N ASP A 83 -1.54 -13.95 -10.79
CA ASP A 83 -2.24 -14.89 -9.91
C ASP A 83 -2.57 -14.32 -8.53
N ASP A 84 -2.11 -13.10 -8.21
CA ASP A 84 -2.43 -12.46 -6.94
C ASP A 84 -3.94 -12.17 -6.84
N VAL A 85 -4.50 -12.47 -5.66
CA VAL A 85 -5.90 -12.13 -5.34
C VAL A 85 -5.97 -10.75 -4.72
N PHE A 86 -5.10 -10.49 -3.75
CA PHE A 86 -4.95 -9.17 -3.11
C PHE A 86 -4.08 -8.27 -3.98
N ILE A 87 -4.43 -6.99 -4.07
CA ILE A 87 -3.57 -6.02 -4.74
C ILE A 87 -2.20 -6.02 -4.06
N PHE A 88 -2.15 -5.92 -2.73
CA PHE A 88 -0.91 -5.99 -1.95
C PHE A 88 -0.74 -7.35 -1.27
N GLN A 89 -0.58 -8.41 -2.06
CA GLN A 89 -0.32 -9.76 -1.57
C GLN A 89 1.12 -9.90 -1.03
N SER A 90 1.31 -10.73 0.01
CA SER A 90 2.64 -11.04 0.51
C SER A 90 3.28 -12.19 -0.27
N HIS A 91 4.51 -11.99 -0.76
CA HIS A 91 5.31 -13.03 -1.41
C HIS A 91 6.48 -13.53 -0.55
N SER A 92 6.44 -13.30 0.77
CA SER A 92 7.54 -13.72 1.64
C SER A 92 7.61 -15.25 1.79
N ASN A 93 8.82 -15.80 1.95
CA ASN A 93 9.04 -17.25 2.07
C ASN A 93 8.18 -17.93 3.16
N ARG A 94 7.83 -17.19 4.23
CA ARG A 94 7.03 -17.70 5.35
C ARG A 94 5.56 -17.95 4.99
N VAL A 95 5.05 -17.30 3.94
CA VAL A 95 3.65 -17.40 3.50
C VAL A 95 3.51 -17.71 2.02
N LYS A 96 4.59 -18.15 1.35
CA LYS A 96 4.60 -18.39 -0.11
C LYS A 96 3.53 -19.38 -0.61
N ALA A 97 3.00 -20.21 0.29
CA ALA A 97 1.94 -21.18 -0.01
C ALA A 97 0.52 -20.65 0.30
N ALA A 98 0.40 -19.42 0.80
CA ALA A 98 -0.86 -18.85 1.26
C ALA A 98 -1.21 -17.56 0.49
N VAL A 99 -2.48 -17.45 0.09
CA VAL A 99 -3.04 -16.24 -0.55
C VAL A 99 -3.41 -15.26 0.56
N VAL A 100 -2.44 -14.47 1.02
CA VAL A 100 -2.64 -13.53 2.14
C VAL A 100 -2.12 -12.14 1.81
N PRO A 101 -2.84 -11.08 2.21
CA PRO A 101 -2.34 -9.73 2.05
C PRO A 101 -1.12 -9.51 2.95
N VAL A 102 -0.37 -8.46 2.64
CA VAL A 102 0.61 -7.93 3.58
C VAL A 102 -0.03 -7.45 4.88
N THR A 103 0.73 -7.44 5.98
CA THR A 103 0.23 -6.97 7.28
C THR A 103 0.71 -5.55 7.60
N VAL A 104 -0.12 -4.78 8.32
CA VAL A 104 0.24 -3.43 8.81
C VAL A 104 1.50 -3.46 9.68
N ILE A 105 1.66 -4.51 10.50
CA ILE A 105 2.82 -4.66 11.39
C ILE A 105 4.10 -4.81 10.57
N ALA A 106 4.12 -5.72 9.59
CA ALA A 106 5.29 -5.91 8.72
C ALA A 106 5.59 -4.64 7.91
N PHE A 107 4.55 -3.97 7.42
CA PHE A 107 4.71 -2.74 6.66
C PHE A 107 5.31 -1.60 7.52
N ASN A 108 4.81 -1.40 8.75
CA ASN A 108 5.37 -0.39 9.66
C ASN A 108 6.82 -0.69 10.06
N ALA A 109 7.19 -1.97 10.20
CA ALA A 109 8.58 -2.36 10.43
C ALA A 109 9.47 -2.00 9.23
N ALA A 110 9.00 -2.25 8.00
CA ALA A 110 9.70 -1.85 6.78
C ALA A 110 9.83 -0.33 6.66
N LEU A 111 8.78 0.43 6.98
CA LEU A 111 8.79 1.89 6.99
C LEU A 111 9.81 2.46 7.97
N LYS A 112 9.88 1.92 9.19
CA LYS A 112 10.88 2.34 10.19
C LYS A 112 12.30 2.17 9.65
N LYS A 113 12.58 1.03 8.99
CA LYS A 113 13.88 0.76 8.37
C LYS A 113 14.16 1.70 7.19
N ALA A 114 13.16 1.93 6.33
CA ALA A 114 13.33 2.77 5.15
C ALA A 114 13.52 4.25 5.50
N ALA A 115 12.90 4.73 6.57
CA ALA A 115 12.99 6.11 7.03
C ALA A 115 14.31 6.46 7.74
N ASP A 116 15.09 5.46 8.16
CA ASP A 116 16.31 5.66 8.95
C ASP A 116 17.36 6.50 8.19
N GLY A 117 17.68 7.70 8.68
CA GLY A 117 18.57 8.63 7.96
C GLY A 117 17.95 9.32 6.74
N VAL A 118 16.63 9.18 6.51
CA VAL A 118 15.85 10.08 5.63
C VAL A 118 15.29 11.26 6.43
N THR A 119 14.76 10.96 7.63
CA THR A 119 14.09 11.95 8.47
C THR A 119 14.24 11.58 9.95
N SER A 120 14.19 12.58 10.82
CA SER A 120 14.13 12.38 12.28
C SER A 120 12.71 12.13 12.79
N LYS A 121 11.69 12.24 11.92
CA LYS A 121 10.28 12.04 12.28
C LYS A 121 9.96 10.56 12.48
N SER A 122 9.02 10.28 13.39
CA SER A 122 8.44 8.93 13.50
C SER A 122 7.59 8.62 12.26
N VAL A 123 7.97 7.58 11.51
CA VAL A 123 7.27 7.17 10.28
C VAL A 123 6.47 5.90 10.53
N SER A 124 5.19 5.95 10.16
CA SER A 124 4.28 4.82 10.11
C SER A 124 3.39 4.92 8.87
N SER A 125 2.55 3.92 8.62
CA SER A 125 1.58 3.94 7.50
C SER A 125 0.64 5.16 7.54
N LYS A 126 0.39 5.74 8.73
CA LYS A 126 -0.41 6.95 8.88
C LYS A 126 0.32 8.21 8.41
N SER A 127 1.63 8.15 8.28
CA SER A 127 2.47 9.28 7.85
C SER A 127 2.48 9.47 6.32
N ALA A 128 1.86 8.55 5.56
CA ALA A 128 1.84 8.57 4.10
C ALA A 128 1.05 9.76 3.53
N SER A 129 -0.04 10.14 4.20
CA SER A 129 -0.90 11.23 3.76
C SER A 129 -0.24 12.57 4.02
N ILE A 130 -0.25 13.43 3.00
CA ILE A 130 -0.08 14.87 3.17
C ILE A 130 -1.43 15.34 3.75
N GLY A 131 -1.46 15.71 5.03
CA GLY A 131 -2.63 16.37 5.64
C GLY A 131 -3.02 17.67 4.94
#